data_AF-A0AAW9IV68-F1
#
_entry.id   AF-A0AAW9IV68-F1
#
_cell.length_a   1.000
_cell.length_b   1.000
_cell.length_c   1.000
_cell.angle_alpha   90.00
_cell.angle_beta   90.00
_cell.angle_gamma   90.00
#
_symmetry.space_group_name_H-M   'P 1'
#
loop_
_entity.id
_entity.type
_entity.pdbx_description
1 polymer ?
#
loop_
_entity_poly.entity_id
_entity_poly.type
_entity_poly.pdbx_seq_one_letter_code
_entity_poly.pdbx_strand_id
1 'polypeptide(L)' 'AFNSRYLLDVLKNIDDDEVKMEMTSSVSPCVIKCKNTDNSKYLVLPVRLIR' A
#
# COMPACT_ATOMS: atom_id res chain seq x y z
N ALA A 1 -5.47 -4.05 -10.05
CA ALA A 1 -4.56 -2.91 -10.34
C ALA A 1 -4.65 -1.91 -9.20
N PHE A 2 -3.67 -1.02 -9.03
CA PHE A 2 -3.70 0.01 -7.98
C PHE A 2 -3.65 1.40 -8.58
N ASN A 3 -4.27 2.35 -7.89
CA ASN A 3 -4.11 3.75 -8.22
C ASN A 3 -2.70 4.19 -7.79
N SER A 4 -1.85 4.49 -8.77
CA SER A 4 -0.47 4.92 -8.54
C SER A 4 -0.37 6.22 -7.74
N ARG A 5 -1.36 7.12 -7.84
CA ARG A 5 -1.39 8.37 -7.06
C ARG A 5 -1.45 8.09 -5.56
N TYR A 6 -2.33 7.17 -5.14
CA TYR A 6 -2.43 6.80 -3.72
C TYR A 6 -1.18 6.09 -3.21
N LEU A 7 -0.56 5.26 -4.05
CA LEU A 7 0.68 4.59 -3.72
C LEU A 7 1.82 5.60 -3.51
N LEU A 8 1.94 6.59 -4.40
CA LEU A 8 2.92 7.67 -4.27
C LEU A 8 2.67 8.55 -3.04
N ASP A 9 1.41 8.88 -2.75
CA ASP A 9 1.07 9.68 -1.57
C ASP A 9 1.43 8.94 -0.27
N VAL A 10 1.18 7.63 -0.21
CA VAL A 10 1.60 6.79 0.92
C VAL A 10 3.13 6.78 1.06
N LEU A 11 3.85 6.49 -0.03
CA LEU A 11 5.32 6.41 0.00
C LEU A 11 5.98 7.74 0.38
N LYS A 12 5.42 8.88 -0.05
CA LYS A 12 5.92 10.21 0.33
C LYS A 12 5.73 10.56 1.81
N ASN A 13 4.80 9.92 2.49
CA ASN A 13 4.52 10.14 3.92
C ASN A 13 5.24 9.12 4.82
N ILE A 14 6.05 8.24 4.24
CA ILE A 14 6.83 7.27 5.00
C ILE A 14 8.27 7.79 5.10
N ASP A 15 8.74 7.97 6.34
CA ASP A 15 10.10 8.44 6.65
C ASP A 15 11.14 7.30 6.69
N ASP A 16 10.76 6.07 6.29
CA ASP A 16 11.67 4.92 6.20
C ASP A 16 12.14 4.70 4.76
N ASP A 17 13.39 4.25 4.63
CA ASP A 17 13.97 3.88 3.34
C ASP A 17 13.32 2.62 2.72
N GLU A 18 12.72 1.77 3.56
CA GLU A 18 12.13 0.50 3.15
C GLU A 18 10.73 0.29 3.72
N VAL A 19 9.83 -0.21 2.86
CA VAL A 19 8.44 -0.52 3.21
C VAL A 19 8.13 -1.98 2.91
N LYS A 20 7.24 -2.56 3.72
CA LYS A 20 6.67 -3.88 3.49
C LYS A 20 5.25 -3.73 2.97
N MET A 21 4.98 -4.33 1.82
CA MET A 21 3.66 -4.38 1.22
C MET A 21 3.08 -5.79 1.38
N GLU A 22 1.96 -5.90 2.08
CA GLU A 22 1.25 -7.16 2.29
C GLU A 22 0.00 -7.19 1.41
N MET A 23 -0.03 -8.13 0.46
CA MET A 23 -1.07 -8.28 -0.54
C MET A 23 -1.59 -9.72 -0.49
N THR A 24 -2.90 -9.91 -0.31
CA THR A 24 -3.48 -11.25 -0.21
C THR A 24 -4.04 -11.74 -1.55
N SER A 25 -4.78 -10.89 -2.26
CA SER A 25 -5.42 -11.19 -3.54
C SER A 25 -5.56 -9.93 -4.40
N SER A 26 -5.95 -10.10 -5.67
CA SER A 26 -6.14 -9.00 -6.62
C SER A 26 -7.29 -8.05 -6.28
N VAL A 27 -8.16 -8.45 -5.34
CA VAL A 27 -9.34 -7.70 -4.88
C VAL A 27 -9.27 -7.29 -3.41
N SER A 28 -8.36 -7.89 -2.63
CA SER A 28 -8.15 -7.51 -1.24
C SER A 28 -7.34 -6.22 -1.14
N PRO A 29 -7.57 -5.40 -0.11
CA PRO A 29 -6.71 -4.26 0.19
C PRO A 29 -5.23 -4.66 0.33
N CYS A 30 -4.35 -3.76 -0.10
CA CYS A 30 -2.92 -3.86 0.17
C CYS A 30 -2.62 -3.10 1.47
N VAL A 31 -1.93 -3.74 2.40
CA VAL A 31 -1.45 -3.11 3.64
C VAL A 31 0.00 -2.69 3.44
N ILE A 32 0.34 -1.45 3.78
CA ILE A 32 1.70 -0.92 3.70
C ILE A 32 2.18 -0.58 5.10
N LYS A 33 3.33 -1.14 5.48
CA LYS A 33 3.96 -0.98 6.79
C LYS A 33 5.41 -0.55 6.64
N CYS A 34 5.91 0.15 7.65
CA CYS A 34 7.33 0.41 7.80
C CYS A 34 8.06 -0.90 8.15
N LYS A 35 9.27 -1.12 7.65
CA LYS A 35 10.03 -2.35 7.95
C LYS A 35 10.30 -2.52 9.44
N ASN A 36 10.58 -1.43 10.14
CA ASN A 36 11.01 -1.43 11.54
C ASN A 36 9.87 -1.16 12.52
N THR A 37 8.63 -0.97 12.04
CA THR A 37 7.49 -0.65 12.90
C THR A 37 6.26 -1.41 12.44
N ASP A 38 5.73 -2.27 13.30
CA ASP A 38 4.51 -3.05 13.05
C ASP A 38 3.23 -2.20 13.04
N ASN A 39 3.34 -0.88 13.24
CA ASN A 39 2.23 0.03 13.04
C ASN A 39 1.85 0.04 11.56
N SER A 40 0.71 -0.58 11.27
CA SER A 40 0.09 -0.58 9.95
C SER A 40 -0.42 0.82 9.66
N LYS A 41 0.36 1.63 8.95
CA LYS A 41 0.02 3.05 8.74
C LYS A 41 -0.94 3.27 7.58
N TYR A 42 -0.91 2.43 6.54
CA TYR A 42 -1.64 2.72 5.30
C TYR A 42 -2.31 1.50 4.68
N LEU A 43 -3.53 1.70 4.19
CA LEU A 43 -4.34 0.72 3.48
C LEU A 43 -4.70 1.29 2.10
N VAL A 44 -4.35 0.56 1.03
CA VAL A 44 -4.68 0.96 -0.35
C VAL A 44 -5.59 -0.09 -0.97
N LEU A 45 -6.79 0.32 -1.40
CA LEU A 45 -7.71 -0.58 -2.10
C LEU A 45 -7.34 -0.73 -3.58
N PRO A 46 -7.41 -1.94 -4.13
CA PRO A 46 -7.23 -2.14 -5.56
C PRO A 46 -8.39 -1.54 -6.34
N VAL A 47 -8.07 -0.92 -7.48
CA VAL A 47 -9.07 -0.52 -8.48
C VAL A 47 -9.48 -1.72 -9.32
N ARG A 48 -10.79 -1.88 -9.48
CA ARG A 48 -11.38 -2.86 -10.39
C ARG A 48 -11.28 -2.33 -11.81
N LEU A 49 -10.48 -2.99 -12.63
CA LEU A 49 -10.52 -2.79 -14.07
C LEU A 49 -11.68 -3.63 -14.60
N ILE A 50 -12.84 -2.99 -14.78
CA ILE A 50 -13.97 -3.61 -15.50
C ILE A 50 -13.60 -3.52 -16.98
N ARG A 51 -13.44 -4.66 -17.62
CA ARG A 51 -13.27 -4.75 -19.07
C ARG A 51 -14.56 -5.21 -19.70
#